data_AF-Q740X4-F1
#
_entry.id   AF-Q740X4-F1
#
_cell.length_a   1.000
_cell.length_b   1.000
_cell.length_c   1.000
_cell.angle_alpha   90.00
_cell.angle_beta   90.00
_cell.angle_gamma   90.00
#
_symmetry.space_group_name_H-M   'P 1'
#
loop_
_entity.id
_entity.type
_entity.pdbx_description
1 polymer ?
#
loop_
_entity_poly.entity_id
_entity_poly.type
_entity_poly.pdbx_seq_one_letter_code
_entity_poly.pdbx_strand_id
1 'polypeptide(L)'
;MDRLEVTSAELRMLSGKWHTNAARLRVATPPPSGMSYQPSAVAVDAAHAAVEVAANSLIGRMIETATKVAAADFSYTANEADSADKMSAIGRQPARQ
;
A
#
# COMPACT_ATOMS: atom_id res chain seq x y z
N MET A 1 -21.67 -19.38 -3.39
CA MET A 1 -20.46 -18.59 -3.07
C MET A 1 -20.51 -17.37 -3.95
N ASP A 2 -20.65 -16.19 -3.36
CA ASP A 2 -20.59 -14.94 -4.13
C ASP A 2 -19.13 -14.72 -4.56
N ARG A 3 -18.90 -14.52 -5.86
CA ARG A 3 -17.57 -14.28 -6.40
C ARG A 3 -17.21 -12.82 -6.15
N LEU A 4 -16.29 -12.58 -5.23
CA LEU A 4 -15.68 -11.26 -5.03
C LEU A 4 -14.81 -10.95 -6.25
N GLU A 5 -15.38 -10.23 -7.21
CA GLU A 5 -14.61 -9.65 -8.31
C GLU A 5 -14.03 -8.31 -7.84
N VAL A 6 -12.70 -8.25 -7.76
CA VAL A 6 -11.99 -7.00 -7.54
C VAL A 6 -11.40 -6.58 -8.87
N THR A 7 -11.79 -5.40 -9.36
CA THR A 7 -11.28 -4.87 -10.61
C THR A 7 -9.88 -4.28 -10.44
N SER A 8 -9.09 -4.27 -11.51
CA SER A 8 -7.79 -3.59 -11.57
C SER A 8 -7.89 -2.10 -11.21
N ALA A 9 -8.97 -1.45 -11.64
CA ALA A 9 -9.26 -0.05 -11.31
C ALA A 9 -9.46 0.15 -9.80
N GLU A 10 -10.17 -0.74 -9.12
CA GLU A 10 -10.36 -0.68 -7.66
C GLU A 10 -9.06 -0.90 -6.90
N LEU A 11 -8.19 -1.82 -7.35
CA LEU A 11 -6.88 -2.04 -6.75
C LEU A 11 -5.97 -0.81 -6.86
N ARG A 12 -5.94 -0.17 -8.03
CA ARG A 12 -5.18 1.09 -8.23
C ARG A 12 -5.70 2.22 -7.36
N MET A 13 -7.02 2.39 -7.29
CA MET A 13 -7.64 3.38 -6.41
C MET A 13 -7.27 3.12 -4.94
N LEU A 14 -7.34 1.87 -4.50
CA LEU A 14 -7.03 1.49 -3.12
C LEU A 14 -5.55 1.73 -2.77
N SER A 15 -4.64 1.37 -3.68
CA SER A 15 -3.20 1.66 -3.55
C SER A 15 -2.95 3.17 -3.40
N GLY A 16 -3.58 4.00 -4.25
CA GLY A 16 -3.49 5.46 -4.16
C GLY A 16 -4.05 6.01 -2.83
N LYS A 17 -5.15 5.44 -2.32
CA LYS A 17 -5.70 5.81 -1.00
C LYS A 17 -4.74 5.49 0.13
N TRP A 18 -4.07 4.33 0.11
CA TRP A 18 -3.06 4.01 1.13
C TRP A 18 -1.87 4.95 1.08
N HIS A 19 -1.36 5.32 -0.09
CA HIS A 19 -0.32 6.35 -0.19
C HIS A 19 -0.77 7.70 0.38
N THR A 20 -1.98 8.13 0.04
CA THR A 20 -2.55 9.39 0.54
C THR A 20 -2.69 9.36 2.07
N ASN A 21 -3.21 8.27 2.62
CA ASN A 21 -3.37 8.12 4.06
C ASN A 21 -2.02 8.04 4.79
N ALA A 22 -1.02 7.37 4.19
CA ALA A 22 0.34 7.34 4.73
C ALA A 22 0.96 8.74 4.80
N ALA A 23 0.72 9.58 3.79
CA ALA A 23 1.16 10.98 3.79
C ALA A 23 0.48 11.82 4.90
N ARG A 24 -0.81 11.55 5.17
CA ARG A 24 -1.58 12.24 6.23
C ARG A 24 -1.19 11.82 7.64
N LEU A 25 -0.68 10.60 7.81
CA LEU A 25 -0.27 10.03 9.10
C LEU A 25 1.05 10.59 9.63
N ARG A 26 1.73 11.45 8.87
CA ARG A 26 2.99 12.05 9.29
C ARG A 26 2.79 12.88 10.57
N VAL A 27 3.35 12.38 11.68
CA VAL A 27 3.24 13.01 12.99
C VAL A 27 4.17 14.21 13.06
N ALA A 28 3.66 15.36 13.49
CA ALA A 28 4.49 16.52 13.79
C ALA A 28 5.23 16.27 15.11
N THR A 29 6.52 16.62 15.16
CA THR A 29 7.28 16.54 16.41
C THR A 29 6.65 17.48 17.44
N PRO A 30 6.16 16.96 18.57
CA PRO A 30 5.56 17.78 19.60
C PRO A 30 6.62 18.65 20.30
N PRO A 31 6.23 19.82 20.83
CA PRO A 31 7.13 20.64 21.62
C PRO A 31 7.54 19.92 22.92
N PRO A 32 8.70 20.27 23.51
CA PRO A 32 9.15 19.68 24.77
C PRO A 32 8.11 19.91 25.88
N SER A 33 7.84 18.86 26.65
CA SER A 33 6.72 18.81 27.61
C SER A 33 7.01 19.42 28.98
N GLY A 34 8.25 19.86 29.22
CA GLY A 34 8.67 20.47 30.49
C GLY A 34 10.18 20.47 30.67
N MET A 35 10.62 20.56 31.92
CA MET A 35 12.05 20.52 32.24
C MET A 35 12.54 19.07 32.39
N SER A 36 13.76 18.79 31.93
CA SER A 36 14.32 17.42 31.86
C SER A 36 14.45 16.70 33.21
N TYR A 37 14.42 17.44 34.31
CA TYR A 37 14.46 16.88 35.66
C TYR A 37 13.08 16.49 36.21
N GLN A 38 11.99 16.82 35.51
CA GLN A 38 10.63 16.42 35.90
C GLN A 38 10.34 15.01 35.36
N PRO A 39 10.09 14.01 36.22
CA PRO A 39 9.83 12.64 35.76
C PRO A 39 8.62 12.55 34.82
N SER A 40 7.62 13.40 35.01
CA SER A 40 6.45 13.49 34.13
C SER A 40 6.80 13.99 32.73
N ALA A 41 7.70 14.98 32.60
CA ALA A 41 8.14 15.48 31.29
C ALA A 41 8.91 14.40 30.53
N VAL A 42 9.83 13.70 31.20
CA VAL A 42 10.56 12.56 30.61
C VAL A 42 9.59 11.47 30.14
N ALA A 43 8.56 11.15 30.93
CA ALA A 43 7.56 10.16 30.55
C ALA A 43 6.72 10.58 29.33
N VAL A 44 6.32 11.85 29.25
CA VAL A 44 5.58 12.39 28.09
C VAL A 44 6.44 12.41 26.84
N ASP A 45 7.70 12.85 26.93
CA ASP A 45 8.61 12.86 25.79
C ASP A 45 8.91 11.44 25.28
N ALA A 46 9.05 10.46 26.19
CA ALA A 46 9.18 9.05 25.82
C ALA A 46 7.92 8.51 25.13
N ALA A 47 6.72 8.90 25.57
CA ALA A 47 5.47 8.54 24.92
C ALA A 47 5.35 9.15 23.52
N HIS A 48 5.76 10.41 23.34
CA HIS A 48 5.83 11.05 22.02
C HIS A 48 6.76 10.29 21.07
N ALA A 49 7.95 9.92 21.53
CA ALA A 49 8.89 9.13 20.73
C ALA A 49 8.31 7.75 20.34
N ALA A 50 7.62 7.07 21.26
CA ALA A 50 6.97 5.79 20.98
C ALA A 50 5.87 5.92 19.91
N VAL A 51 5.06 6.99 19.97
CA VAL A 51 4.03 7.28 18.95
C VAL A 51 4.67 7.56 17.59
N GLU A 52 5.76 8.32 17.54
CA GLU A 52 6.48 8.60 16.30
C GLU A 52 7.01 7.30 15.65
N VAL A 53 7.63 6.42 16.44
CA VAL A 53 8.12 5.11 15.96
C VAL A 53 6.96 4.26 15.43
N ALA A 54 5.84 4.19 16.15
CA ALA A 54 4.68 3.42 15.74
C ALA A 54 4.05 3.98 14.45
N ALA A 55 3.93 5.30 14.33
CA ALA A 55 3.42 5.97 13.13
C ALA A 55 4.31 5.71 11.92
N ASN A 56 5.64 5.84 12.07
CA ASN A 56 6.60 5.56 11.00
C ASN A 56 6.54 4.10 10.54
N SER A 57 6.42 3.14 11.48
CA SER A 57 6.24 1.72 11.14
C SER A 57 4.94 1.47 10.36
N LEU A 58 3.83 2.10 10.77
CA LEU A 58 2.55 1.99 10.08
C LEU A 58 2.62 2.58 8.66
N ILE A 59 3.20 3.79 8.52
CA ILE A 59 3.42 4.45 7.23
C ILE A 59 4.22 3.54 6.29
N GLY A 60 5.31 2.96 6.78
CA GLY A 60 6.15 2.03 6.00
C GLY A 60 5.34 0.84 5.47
N ARG A 61 4.58 0.16 6.34
CA ARG A 61 3.73 -0.98 5.94
C ARG A 61 2.65 -0.59 4.94
N MET A 62 2.04 0.60 5.10
CA MET A 62 1.03 1.09 4.15
C MET A 62 1.62 1.35 2.76
N ILE A 63 2.80 1.97 2.69
CA ILE A 63 3.51 2.22 1.43
C ILE A 63 3.94 0.91 0.77
N GLU A 64 4.48 -0.03 1.54
CA GLU A 64 4.88 -1.35 1.04
C GLU A 64 3.68 -2.12 0.48
N THR A 65 2.55 -2.11 1.18
CA THR A 65 1.32 -2.76 0.73
C THR A 65 0.77 -2.12 -0.55
N ALA A 66 0.74 -0.79 -0.61
CA ALA A 66 0.32 -0.05 -1.79
C ALA A 66 1.18 -0.38 -3.02
N THR A 67 2.49 -0.46 -2.83
CA THR A 67 3.46 -0.83 -3.88
C THR A 67 3.23 -2.26 -4.35
N LYS A 68 3.07 -3.22 -3.43
CA LYS A 68 2.81 -4.63 -3.78
C LYS A 68 1.51 -4.79 -4.55
N VAL A 69 0.44 -4.11 -4.15
CA VAL A 69 -0.85 -4.17 -4.85
C VAL A 69 -0.74 -3.56 -6.26
N ALA A 70 -0.05 -2.43 -6.41
CA ALA A 70 0.19 -1.85 -7.74
C ALA A 70 1.02 -2.78 -8.65
N ALA A 71 2.05 -3.44 -8.12
CA ALA A 71 2.87 -4.39 -8.86
C ALA A 71 2.10 -5.65 -9.26
N ALA A 72 1.23 -6.15 -8.36
CA ALA A 72 0.34 -7.28 -8.64
C ALA A 72 -0.66 -6.94 -9.76
N ASP A 73 -1.28 -5.77 -9.69
CA ASP A 73 -2.18 -5.28 -10.73
C ASP A 73 -1.49 -5.17 -12.10
N PHE A 74 -0.29 -4.57 -12.15
CA PHE A 74 0.50 -4.48 -13.37
C PHE A 74 0.79 -5.87 -13.95
N SER A 75 1.27 -6.79 -13.11
CA SER A 75 1.58 -8.18 -13.53
C SER A 75 0.34 -8.92 -14.04
N TYR A 76 -0.80 -8.74 -13.38
CA TYR A 76 -2.06 -9.35 -13.78
C TYR A 76 -2.51 -8.84 -15.16
N THR A 77 -2.53 -7.52 -15.36
CA THR A 77 -2.94 -6.93 -16.66
C THR A 77 -2.02 -7.34 -17.82
N ALA A 78 -0.72 -7.46 -17.57
CA ALA A 78 0.23 -7.96 -18.58
C ALA A 78 -0.04 -9.43 -18.93
N ASN A 79 -0.35 -10.27 -17.92
CA ASN A 79 -0.70 -11.67 -18.14
C ASN A 79 -2.00 -11.84 -18.95
N GLU A 80 -3.01 -11.01 -18.70
CA GLU A 80 -4.26 -11.05 -19.46
C GLU A 80 -4.04 -10.66 -20.93
N ALA A 81 -3.21 -9.64 -21.20
CA ALA A 81 -2.86 -9.25 -22.56
C ALA A 81 -2.12 -10.37 -23.32
N ASP A 82 -1.10 -10.96 -22.71
CA ASP A 82 -0.34 -12.08 -23.28
C ASP A 82 -1.22 -13.33 -23.51
N SER A 83 -2.14 -13.60 -22.57
CA SER A 83 -3.10 -14.70 -22.72
C SER A 83 -4.06 -14.46 -23.89
N ALA A 84 -4.54 -13.22 -24.07
CA ALA A 84 -5.40 -12.86 -25.19
C ALA A 84 -4.68 -12.99 -26.55
N ASP A 85 -3.40 -12.61 -26.61
CA ASP A 85 -2.58 -12.76 -27.81
C ASP A 85 -2.35 -14.23 -28.17
N LYS A 86 -2.04 -15.07 -27.17
CA LYS A 86 -1.89 -16.52 -27.34
C LYS A 86 -3.20 -17.18 -27.79
N MET A 87 -4.33 -16.83 -27.19
CA MET A 87 -5.64 -17.35 -27.57
C MET A 87 -6.00 -16.95 -29.00
N SER A 88 -5.74 -15.70 -29.37
CA SER A 88 -5.94 -15.20 -30.73
C SER A 88 -5.04 -15.91 -31.74
N ALA A 89 -3.81 -16.24 -31.37
CA ALA A 89 -2.90 -17.01 -32.23
C ALA A 89 -3.41 -18.44 -32.47
N ILE A 90 -3.93 -19.12 -31.44
CA ILE A 90 -4.54 -20.45 -31.56
C ILE A 90 -5.79 -20.38 -32.44
N GLY A 91 -6.68 -19.41 -32.21
CA GLY A 91 -7.89 -19.22 -33.02
C GLY A 91 -7.61 -18.88 -34.50
N ARG A 92 -6.43 -18.34 -34.80
CA ARG A 92 -5.95 -18.06 -36.17
C ARG A 92 -5.21 -19.24 -36.83
N GLN A 93 -4.91 -20.32 -36.12
CA GLN A 93 -4.30 -21.50 -36.76
C GLN A 93 -5.32 -22.16 -37.70
N PRO A 94 -5.02 -22.33 -39.00
CA PRO A 94 -5.89 -23.09 -39.88
C PRO A 94 -6.00 -24.53 -39.36
N ALA A 95 -7.20 -25.11 -39.43
CA ALA A 95 -7.41 -26.52 -39.12
C ALA A 95 -6.36 -27.34 -39.89
N ARG A 96 -5.49 -28.05 -39.16
CA ARG A 96 -4.53 -28.97 -39.76
C ARG A 96 -5.33 -30.01 -40.55
N GLN A 97 -5.32 -29.91 -41.88
CA GLN A 97 -5.69 -30.99 -42.79
C GLN A 97 -4.57 -32.02 -42.86
#